data_AF-A0A2V5MQN0-F1
#
_entry.id   AF-A0A2V5MQN0-F1
#
_cell.length_a   1.000
_cell.length_b   1.000
_cell.length_c   1.000
_cell.angle_alpha   90.00
_cell.angle_beta   90.00
_cell.angle_gamma   90.00
#
_symmetry.space_group_name_H-M   'P 1'
#
loop_
_entity.id
_entity.type
_entity.pdbx_description
1 polymer ?
#
loop_
_entity_poly.entity_id
_entity_poly.type
_entity_poly.pdbx_seq_one_letter_code
_entity_poly.pdbx_strand_id
1 'polypeptide(L)'
;MRSRRSSCECDRARKAHGAFTLIELLVVIAILAILASLLLPALSRAKEAGRTAVCASNLRQLGLASVVYSLDYKGNFPSFRNWLYIRAGDLTSGRLYPYLNSKLIYLCPTDKIELSSKRQISAPPPGGFGSLNSPRDYSYPMNCGICHATDLSKFLAPTKTMVYMEAILATNDYSGMVGPLFQVRALALRHGNRGHVIMADNHIVKMDKKEYDQAERTKLFWFPTDDTTGPGGMPMGNNLQ
;
A
#
# COMPACT_ATOMS: atom_id res chain seq x y z
N MET A 1 80.92 -37.83 51.07
CA MET A 1 79.84 -37.12 51.78
C MET A 1 78.55 -37.26 50.97
N ARG A 2 77.44 -37.60 51.66
CA ARG A 2 76.10 -37.87 51.12
C ARG A 2 75.38 -36.60 50.63
N SER A 3 74.29 -36.85 49.88
CA SER A 3 72.97 -36.15 49.93
C SER A 3 72.74 -35.10 48.83
N ARG A 4 71.96 -35.39 47.78
CA ARG A 4 70.48 -35.45 47.61
C ARG A 4 69.91 -34.17 46.98
N ARG A 5 69.29 -34.38 45.80
CA ARG A 5 67.99 -33.90 45.29
C ARG A 5 67.58 -32.45 45.57
N SER A 6 67.12 -31.76 44.52
CA SER A 6 65.70 -31.38 44.40
C SER A 6 65.44 -30.63 43.10
N SER A 7 65.07 -31.36 42.06
CA SER A 7 64.41 -30.81 40.87
C SER A 7 63.01 -30.35 41.28
N CYS A 8 62.70 -29.07 41.13
CA CYS A 8 61.32 -28.56 41.19
C CYS A 8 60.72 -28.68 39.78
N GLU A 9 59.91 -29.70 39.53
CA GLU A 9 59.01 -29.75 38.37
C GLU A 9 57.76 -28.92 38.66
N CYS A 10 57.50 -27.95 37.77
CA CYS A 10 56.32 -27.09 37.80
C CYS A 10 55.20 -27.80 37.02
N ASP A 11 54.31 -28.48 37.74
CA ASP A 11 53.15 -29.17 37.21
C ASP A 11 52.14 -28.15 36.67
N ARG A 12 52.27 -27.76 35.39
CA ARG A 12 51.20 -27.04 34.68
C ARG A 12 50.11 -28.04 34.35
N ALA A 13 49.15 -28.17 35.26
CA ALA A 13 47.85 -28.77 34.98
C ALA A 13 47.19 -28.01 33.81
N ARG A 14 47.39 -28.51 32.59
CA ARG A 14 46.64 -28.05 31.42
C ARG A 14 45.19 -28.43 31.67
N LYS A 15 44.34 -27.45 31.98
CA LYS A 15 42.88 -27.61 31.84
C LYS A 15 42.64 -28.02 30.39
N ALA A 16 42.31 -29.29 30.18
CA ALA A 16 41.85 -29.77 28.89
C ALA A 16 40.54 -29.05 28.58
N HIS A 17 40.61 -28.00 27.77
CA HIS A 17 39.43 -27.45 27.13
C HIS A 17 38.90 -28.55 26.21
N GLY A 18 37.69 -29.05 26.49
CA GLY A 18 37.06 -30.08 25.67
C GLY A 18 37.02 -29.64 24.22
N ALA A 19 37.65 -30.41 23.34
CA ALA A 19 37.58 -30.19 21.90
C ALA A 19 36.17 -30.57 21.43
N PHE A 20 35.47 -29.65 20.78
CA PHE A 20 34.15 -29.89 20.20
C PHE A 20 34.24 -31.00 19.15
N THR A 21 33.37 -31.99 19.24
CA THR A 21 33.29 -33.06 18.24
C THR A 21 32.50 -32.58 17.02
N LEU A 22 32.86 -33.10 15.84
CA LEU A 22 32.14 -32.81 14.59
C LEU A 22 30.66 -33.19 14.67
N ILE A 23 30.33 -34.24 15.44
CA ILE A 23 28.97 -34.72 15.67
C ILE A 23 28.16 -33.71 16.49
N GLU A 24 28.72 -33.13 17.56
CA GLU A 24 28.04 -32.11 18.37
C GLU A 24 27.67 -30.88 17.53
N LEU A 25 28.57 -30.44 16.66
CA LEU A 25 28.29 -29.31 15.76
C LEU A 25 27.19 -29.66 14.73
N LEU A 26 27.22 -30.87 14.16
CA LEU A 26 26.24 -31.35 13.19
C LEU A 26 24.82 -31.44 13.76
N VAL A 27 24.68 -31.95 14.99
CA VAL A 27 23.36 -32.05 15.63
C VAL A 27 22.78 -30.66 15.91
N VAL A 28 23.61 -29.70 16.33
CA VAL A 28 23.15 -28.33 16.61
C VAL A 28 22.65 -27.64 15.33
N ILE A 29 23.41 -27.71 14.24
CA ILE A 29 22.97 -27.11 12.98
C ILE A 29 21.72 -27.81 12.42
N ALA A 30 21.57 -29.13 12.64
CA ALA A 30 20.37 -29.87 12.25
C ALA A 30 19.14 -29.37 13.01
N ILE A 31 19.23 -29.17 14.32
CA ILE A 31 18.13 -28.63 15.13
C ILE A 31 17.82 -27.18 14.71
N LEU A 32 18.84 -26.34 14.51
CA LEU A 32 18.64 -24.95 14.04
C LEU A 32 17.96 -24.91 12.66
N ALA A 33 18.31 -25.81 11.75
CA ALA A 33 17.68 -25.92 10.44
C ALA A 33 16.20 -26.31 10.53
N ILE A 34 15.85 -27.28 11.40
CA ILE A 34 14.47 -27.68 11.64
C ILE A 34 13.67 -26.50 12.20
N LEU A 35 14.16 -25.84 13.25
CA LEU A 35 13.49 -24.69 13.84
C LEU A 35 13.32 -23.54 12.84
N ALA A 36 14.37 -23.21 12.08
CA ALA A 36 14.32 -22.17 11.06
C ALA A 36 13.29 -22.48 9.96
N SER A 37 13.21 -23.74 9.51
CA SER A 37 12.25 -24.15 8.47
C SER A 37 10.78 -23.96 8.87
N LEU A 38 10.47 -24.07 10.17
CA LEU A 38 9.13 -23.81 10.71
C LEU A 38 8.86 -22.32 10.93
N LEU A 39 9.90 -21.54 11.26
CA LEU A 39 9.79 -20.11 11.54
C LEU A 39 9.69 -19.24 10.27
N LEU A 40 10.39 -19.60 9.20
CA LEU A 40 10.43 -18.79 7.96
C LEU A 40 9.04 -18.58 7.32
N PRO A 41 8.18 -19.61 7.17
CA PRO A 41 6.82 -19.42 6.65
C PRO A 41 5.95 -18.54 7.56
N ALA A 42 6.07 -18.71 8.88
CA ALA A 42 5.32 -17.93 9.86
C ALA A 42 5.72 -16.44 9.82
N LEU A 43 7.03 -16.16 9.77
CA LEU A 43 7.56 -14.80 9.68
C LEU A 43 7.15 -14.12 8.37
N SER A 44 7.16 -14.84 7.25
CA SER A 44 6.69 -14.33 5.96
C SER A 44 5.23 -13.88 6.02
N ARG A 45 4.35 -14.71 6.59
CA ARG A 45 2.93 -14.38 6.79
C ARG A 45 2.74 -13.20 7.73
N ALA A 46 3.49 -13.15 8.83
CA ALA A 46 3.42 -12.02 9.78
C ALA A 46 3.85 -10.70 9.13
N LYS A 47 4.91 -10.72 8.30
CA LYS A 47 5.37 -9.54 7.56
C LYS A 47 4.31 -9.04 6.58
N GLU A 48 3.65 -9.96 5.86
CA GLU A 48 2.60 -9.59 4.91
C GLU A 48 1.35 -9.04 5.62
N ALA A 49 0.96 -9.63 6.75
CA ALA A 49 -0.11 -9.08 7.60
C ALA A 49 0.23 -7.66 8.09
N GLY A 50 1.50 -7.42 8.46
CA GLY A 50 1.98 -6.09 8.82
C GLY A 50 1.86 -5.08 7.67
N ARG A 51 2.26 -5.46 6.45
CA ARG A 51 2.12 -4.61 5.25
C ARG A 51 0.65 -4.33 4.93
N THR A 52 -0.21 -5.34 5.04
CA THR A 52 -1.67 -5.22 4.86
C THR A 52 -2.24 -4.20 5.83
N ALA A 53 -1.86 -4.26 7.11
CA ALA A 53 -2.32 -3.32 8.13
C ALA A 53 -1.83 -1.88 7.86
N VAL A 54 -0.55 -1.71 7.50
CA VAL A 54 -0.01 -0.40 7.11
C VAL A 54 -0.73 0.16 5.89
N CYS A 55 -0.99 -0.67 4.88
CA CYS A 55 -1.69 -0.25 3.69
C CYS A 55 -3.12 0.24 3.98
N ALA A 56 -3.88 -0.49 4.80
CA ALA A 56 -5.20 -0.07 5.23
C ALA A 56 -5.15 1.23 6.06
N SER A 57 -4.14 1.37 6.93
CA SER A 57 -3.90 2.58 7.71
C SER A 57 -3.58 3.79 6.84
N ASN A 58 -2.72 3.62 5.83
CA ASN A 58 -2.36 4.65 4.85
C ASN A 58 -3.61 5.15 4.10
N LEU A 59 -4.43 4.22 3.60
CA LEU A 59 -5.66 4.56 2.89
C LEU A 59 -6.66 5.29 3.80
N ARG A 60 -6.76 4.90 5.07
CA ARG A 60 -7.57 5.59 6.08
C ARG A 60 -7.05 7.01 6.38
N GLN A 61 -5.74 7.18 6.49
CA GLN A 61 -5.12 8.50 6.66
C GLN A 61 -5.40 9.42 5.47
N LEU A 62 -5.38 8.88 4.24
CA LEU A 62 -5.78 9.64 3.04
C LEU A 62 -7.23 10.09 3.09
N GLY A 63 -8.17 9.19 3.41
CA GLY A 63 -9.59 9.58 3.53
C GLY A 63 -9.84 10.62 4.62
N LEU A 64 -9.19 10.45 5.78
CA LEU A 64 -9.25 11.45 6.86
C LEU A 64 -8.68 12.80 6.42
N ALA A 65 -7.52 12.82 5.74
CA ALA A 65 -6.95 14.05 5.22
C ALA A 65 -7.90 14.76 4.24
N SER A 66 -8.62 14.01 3.40
CA SER A 66 -9.61 14.57 2.48
C SER A 66 -10.82 15.15 3.19
N VAL A 67 -11.26 14.53 4.29
CA VAL A 67 -12.33 15.08 5.12
C VAL A 67 -11.86 16.34 5.87
N VAL A 68 -10.66 16.34 6.44
CA VAL A 68 -10.13 17.54 7.10
C VAL A 68 -9.94 18.67 6.09
N TYR A 69 -9.43 18.36 4.90
CA TYR A 69 -9.37 19.30 3.79
C TYR A 69 -10.76 19.86 3.46
N SER A 70 -11.80 19.03 3.40
CA SER A 70 -13.14 19.54 3.04
C SER A 70 -13.68 20.54 4.06
N LEU A 71 -13.33 20.41 5.34
CA LEU A 71 -13.68 21.39 6.38
C LEU A 71 -13.05 22.77 6.12
N ASP A 72 -11.80 22.81 5.66
CA ASP A 72 -11.11 24.07 5.32
C ASP A 72 -11.59 24.67 3.99
N TYR A 73 -12.13 23.84 3.09
CA TYR A 73 -12.50 24.23 1.73
C TYR A 73 -14.01 24.15 1.46
N LYS A 74 -14.84 24.64 2.40
CA LYS A 74 -16.31 24.79 2.25
C LYS A 74 -17.05 23.49 1.88
N GLY A 75 -16.64 22.36 2.46
CA GLY A 75 -17.23 21.04 2.20
C GLY A 75 -16.76 20.36 0.92
N ASN A 76 -15.86 20.99 0.15
CA ASN A 76 -15.39 20.44 -1.13
C ASN A 76 -14.25 19.46 -0.95
N PHE A 77 -14.30 18.32 -1.64
CA PHE A 77 -13.14 17.44 -1.80
C PHE A 77 -12.05 18.10 -2.64
N PRO A 78 -10.78 17.68 -2.50
CA PRO A 78 -9.74 18.12 -3.40
C PRO A 78 -10.05 17.65 -4.84
N SER A 79 -9.60 18.41 -5.84
CA SER A 79 -9.76 17.99 -7.23
C SER A 79 -8.82 16.82 -7.54
N PHE A 80 -9.25 15.90 -8.41
CA PHE A 80 -8.41 14.78 -8.87
C PHE A 80 -7.09 15.28 -9.49
N ARG A 81 -7.08 16.50 -10.04
CA ARG A 81 -5.89 17.08 -10.67
C ARG A 81 -4.80 17.49 -9.68
N ASN A 82 -5.17 17.88 -8.45
CA ASN A 82 -4.22 18.54 -7.54
C ASN A 82 -4.18 17.98 -6.11
N TRP A 83 -4.98 16.97 -5.79
CA TRP A 83 -4.89 16.28 -4.49
C TRP A 83 -3.50 15.64 -4.30
N LEU A 84 -2.95 15.04 -5.37
CA LEU A 84 -1.70 14.29 -5.37
C LEU A 84 -0.47 15.18 -5.51
N TYR A 85 -0.48 16.09 -6.49
CA TYR A 85 0.59 17.08 -6.70
C TYR A 85 0.05 18.29 -7.46
N ILE A 86 0.71 19.44 -7.33
CA ILE A 86 0.52 20.61 -8.20
C ILE A 86 1.68 20.69 -9.21
N ARG A 87 2.90 20.39 -8.74
CA ARG A 87 4.10 20.24 -9.56
C ARG A 87 4.26 18.77 -9.91
N ALA A 88 4.24 18.44 -11.19
CA ALA A 88 4.30 17.06 -11.66
C ALA A 88 5.44 16.26 -11.01
N GLY A 89 5.11 15.11 -10.41
CA GLY A 89 6.08 14.23 -9.75
C GLY A 89 6.50 14.66 -8.34
N ASP A 90 6.00 15.78 -7.83
CA ASP A 90 6.30 16.25 -6.48
C ASP A 90 5.07 16.17 -5.56
N LEU A 91 4.94 15.05 -4.85
CA LEU A 91 3.88 14.85 -3.85
C LEU A 91 3.81 15.97 -2.80
N THR A 92 4.94 16.63 -2.48
CA THR A 92 4.95 17.69 -1.45
C THR A 92 4.16 18.91 -1.85
N SER A 93 3.91 19.06 -3.15
CA SER A 93 3.10 20.14 -3.70
C SER A 93 1.60 19.82 -3.75
N GLY A 94 1.19 18.59 -3.43
CA GLY A 94 -0.21 18.17 -3.47
C GLY A 94 -1.06 18.84 -2.39
N ARG A 95 -2.35 19.05 -2.67
CA ARG A 95 -3.26 19.71 -1.71
C ARG A 95 -3.49 18.92 -0.43
N LEU A 96 -3.32 17.59 -0.46
CA LEU A 96 -3.43 16.77 0.75
C LEU A 96 -2.12 16.67 1.54
N TYR A 97 -0.98 17.04 0.96
CA TYR A 97 0.31 16.86 1.61
C TYR A 97 0.43 17.62 2.95
N PRO A 98 -0.05 18.87 3.10
CA PRO A 98 -0.01 19.59 4.37
C PRO A 98 -0.74 18.86 5.53
N TYR A 99 -1.76 18.06 5.22
CA TYR A 99 -2.54 17.32 6.21
C TYR A 99 -1.91 15.97 6.59
N LEU A 100 -1.04 15.43 5.73
CA LEU A 100 -0.42 14.12 5.87
C LEU A 100 1.03 14.21 6.34
N ASN A 101 1.76 15.22 5.86
CA ASN A 101 3.16 15.52 6.14
C ASN A 101 4.13 14.32 5.96
N SER A 102 3.76 13.35 5.13
CA SER A 102 4.55 12.13 4.90
C SER A 102 4.24 11.51 3.54
N LYS A 103 5.29 11.28 2.74
CA LYS A 103 5.18 10.60 1.44
C LYS A 103 4.82 9.12 1.58
N LEU A 104 5.18 8.49 2.70
CA LEU A 104 4.96 7.05 2.92
C LEU A 104 3.47 6.68 2.99
N ILE A 105 2.59 7.65 3.29
CA ILE A 105 1.15 7.44 3.35
C ILE A 105 0.55 7.24 1.95
N TYR A 106 1.17 7.77 0.90
CA TYR A 106 0.67 7.68 -0.46
C TYR A 106 0.96 6.33 -1.14
N LEU A 107 1.90 5.55 -0.61
CA LEU A 107 2.41 4.33 -1.24
C LEU A 107 2.12 3.08 -0.39
N CYS A 108 1.61 2.04 -1.05
CA CYS A 108 1.45 0.73 -0.43
C CYS A 108 2.82 0.05 -0.26
N PRO A 109 3.16 -0.46 0.95
CA PRO A 109 4.44 -1.14 1.16
C PRO A 109 4.67 -2.35 0.25
N THR A 110 3.60 -3.07 -0.10
CA THR A 110 3.66 -4.21 -1.03
C THR A 110 3.91 -3.73 -2.46
N ASP A 111 3.23 -2.67 -2.90
CA ASP A 111 3.44 -2.05 -4.22
C ASP A 111 4.85 -1.47 -4.36
N LYS A 112 5.42 -0.89 -3.30
CA LYS A 112 6.82 -0.42 -3.27
C LYS A 112 7.80 -1.54 -3.64
N ILE A 113 7.54 -2.76 -3.15
CA ILE A 113 8.37 -3.93 -3.46
C ILE A 113 8.17 -4.34 -4.91
N GLU A 114 6.93 -4.37 -5.40
CA GLU A 114 6.63 -4.68 -6.80
C GLU A 114 7.34 -3.72 -7.75
N LEU A 115 7.28 -2.40 -7.50
CA LEU A 115 7.99 -1.38 -8.27
C LEU A 115 9.52 -1.57 -8.26
N SER A 116 10.08 -2.00 -7.13
CA SER A 116 11.53 -2.27 -7.02
C SER A 116 11.96 -3.55 -7.74
N SER A 117 11.03 -4.48 -7.99
CA SER A 117 11.34 -5.84 -8.45
C SER A 117 11.65 -5.97 -9.95
N LYS A 118 11.69 -4.86 -10.71
CA LYS A 118 11.75 -4.83 -12.20
C LYS A 118 10.66 -5.66 -12.92
N ARG A 119 9.68 -6.20 -12.18
CA ARG A 119 8.56 -6.96 -12.74
C ARG A 119 7.72 -6.02 -13.62
N GLN A 120 7.39 -6.46 -14.82
CA GLN A 120 6.44 -5.73 -15.66
C GLN A 120 5.05 -5.76 -15.00
N ILE A 121 4.58 -4.58 -14.60
CA ILE A 121 3.20 -4.41 -14.13
C ILE A 121 2.33 -4.35 -15.39
N SER A 122 1.46 -5.35 -15.56
CA SER A 122 0.41 -5.28 -16.59
C SER A 122 -0.64 -4.28 -16.10
N ALA A 123 -0.41 -3.03 -16.45
CA ALA A 123 -1.29 -1.92 -16.16
C ALA A 123 -1.74 -1.28 -17.49
N PRO A 124 -2.94 -0.70 -17.53
CA PRO A 124 -3.32 0.17 -18.61
C PRO A 124 -2.32 1.34 -18.72
N PRO A 125 -2.10 1.91 -19.91
CA PRO A 125 -1.28 3.11 -20.04
C PRO A 125 -1.86 4.23 -19.16
N PRO A 126 -1.02 5.16 -18.67
CA PRO A 126 -1.50 6.30 -17.88
C PRO A 126 -2.59 7.04 -18.66
N GLY A 127 -3.76 7.21 -18.05
CA GLY A 127 -4.91 7.80 -18.72
C GLY A 127 -4.73 9.30 -18.96
N GLY A 128 -4.28 9.69 -20.16
CA GLY A 128 -4.36 11.04 -20.76
C GLY A 128 -3.58 12.18 -20.09
N PHE A 129 -3.60 12.27 -18.75
CA PHE A 129 -2.95 13.29 -17.94
C PHE A 129 -2.02 12.62 -16.92
N GLY A 130 -0.81 13.14 -16.75
CA GLY A 130 0.11 12.66 -15.72
C GLY A 130 0.94 11.43 -16.08
N SER A 131 1.35 11.23 -17.33
CA SER A 131 2.47 10.31 -17.61
C SER A 131 3.80 11.04 -17.40
N LEU A 132 4.68 10.53 -16.55
CA LEU A 132 6.01 11.13 -16.30
C LEU A 132 7.16 10.18 -16.61
N ASN A 133 8.34 10.72 -16.92
CA ASN A 133 9.54 9.91 -17.17
C ASN A 133 10.19 9.37 -15.87
N SER A 134 9.41 9.18 -14.81
CA SER A 134 9.87 8.73 -13.50
C SER A 134 8.89 7.73 -12.90
N PRO A 135 9.36 6.77 -12.08
CA PRO A 135 8.48 5.88 -11.35
C PRO A 135 7.55 6.67 -10.42
N ARG A 136 6.28 6.27 -10.37
CA ARG A 136 5.30 6.79 -9.42
C ARG A 136 5.66 6.44 -7.98
N ASP A 137 5.28 7.33 -7.07
CA ASP A 137 5.48 7.21 -5.63
C ASP A 137 4.17 7.16 -4.83
N TYR A 138 3.06 6.78 -5.50
CA TYR A 138 1.75 6.53 -4.88
C TYR A 138 1.08 5.27 -5.41
N SER A 139 0.13 4.70 -4.64
CA SER A 139 -0.65 3.50 -4.98
C SER A 139 -2.17 3.70 -4.94
N TYR A 140 -2.63 4.85 -4.43
CA TYR A 140 -4.02 5.08 -4.04
C TYR A 140 -4.67 6.21 -4.85
N PRO A 141 -4.99 6.00 -6.14
CA PRO A 141 -5.66 7.03 -6.93
C PRO A 141 -7.05 7.37 -6.37
N MET A 142 -7.45 8.61 -6.61
CA MET A 142 -8.75 9.13 -6.18
C MET A 142 -9.83 8.86 -7.22
N ASN A 143 -11.04 8.58 -6.76
CA ASN A 143 -12.21 8.53 -7.62
C ASN A 143 -12.46 9.92 -8.25
N CYS A 144 -12.38 10.00 -9.57
CA CYS A 144 -12.65 11.23 -10.31
C CYS A 144 -14.12 11.65 -10.22
N GLY A 145 -15.07 10.73 -9.96
CA GLY A 145 -16.48 11.07 -9.78
C GLY A 145 -16.71 11.98 -8.57
N ILE A 146 -15.83 11.93 -7.57
CA ILE A 146 -15.93 12.74 -6.35
C ILE A 146 -15.41 14.16 -6.55
N CYS A 147 -14.57 14.43 -7.54
CA CYS A 147 -14.06 15.79 -7.74
C CYS A 147 -15.14 16.80 -8.19
N HIS A 148 -16.33 16.30 -8.57
CA HIS A 148 -17.52 17.08 -8.88
C HIS A 148 -18.48 17.20 -7.70
N ALA A 149 -18.27 16.42 -6.64
CA ALA A 149 -19.08 16.42 -5.45
C ALA A 149 -18.65 17.56 -4.54
N THR A 150 -19.40 18.65 -4.60
CA THR A 150 -19.08 19.90 -3.92
C THR A 150 -19.49 19.94 -2.44
N ASP A 151 -20.20 18.92 -1.96
CA ASP A 151 -20.60 18.82 -0.56
C ASP A 151 -20.81 17.37 -0.12
N LEU A 152 -20.18 16.97 0.99
CA LEU A 152 -20.37 15.68 1.66
C LEU A 152 -21.83 15.42 2.01
N SER A 153 -22.60 16.46 2.33
CA SER A 153 -24.01 16.34 2.72
C SER A 153 -24.90 15.77 1.60
N LYS A 154 -24.46 15.86 0.35
CA LYS A 154 -25.22 15.43 -0.84
C LYS A 154 -25.01 13.96 -1.20
N PHE A 155 -24.15 13.24 -0.49
CA PHE A 155 -23.84 11.86 -0.80
C PHE A 155 -25.04 10.97 -0.47
N LEU A 156 -25.61 10.32 -1.49
CA LEU A 156 -26.79 9.46 -1.35
C LEU A 156 -26.49 8.18 -0.56
N ALA A 157 -25.32 7.60 -0.78
CA ALA A 157 -24.90 6.37 -0.11
C ALA A 157 -23.39 6.39 0.20
N PRO A 158 -22.94 7.15 1.22
CA PRO A 158 -21.52 7.29 1.55
C PRO A 158 -20.81 5.94 1.79
N THR A 159 -21.55 4.96 2.31
CA THR A 159 -21.03 3.60 2.56
C THR A 159 -20.82 2.78 1.29
N LYS A 160 -21.37 3.20 0.15
CA LYS A 160 -21.29 2.51 -1.15
C LYS A 160 -20.47 3.28 -2.18
N THR A 161 -20.20 4.56 -1.95
CA THR A 161 -19.37 5.40 -2.83
C THR A 161 -17.90 5.33 -2.46
N MET A 162 -17.05 4.90 -3.39
CA MET A 162 -15.60 4.81 -3.18
C MET A 162 -14.92 6.16 -3.34
N VAL A 163 -13.90 6.45 -2.51
CA VAL A 163 -13.10 7.68 -2.59
C VAL A 163 -11.69 7.43 -3.11
N TYR A 164 -10.99 6.46 -2.53
CA TYR A 164 -9.68 6.02 -3.00
C TYR A 164 -9.68 4.50 -3.06
N MET A 165 -8.83 3.94 -3.91
CA MET A 165 -8.60 2.50 -3.91
C MET A 165 -7.15 2.17 -4.17
N GLU A 166 -6.72 0.97 -3.77
CA GLU A 166 -5.51 0.38 -4.30
C GLU A 166 -5.70 0.00 -5.76
N ALA A 167 -5.08 0.72 -6.69
CA ALA A 167 -5.24 0.45 -8.11
C ALA A 167 -4.01 -0.23 -8.72
N ILE A 168 -4.25 -0.91 -9.85
CA ILE A 168 -3.20 -1.34 -10.76
C ILE A 168 -2.85 -0.14 -11.66
N LEU A 169 -1.67 0.42 -11.42
CA LEU A 169 -1.17 1.64 -12.06
C LEU A 169 0.10 1.34 -12.84
N ALA A 170 0.26 1.97 -14.01
CA ALA A 170 1.52 1.92 -14.74
C ALA A 170 2.65 2.54 -13.90
N THR A 171 3.89 2.13 -14.18
CA THR A 171 5.05 2.60 -13.39
C THR A 171 5.25 4.10 -13.49
N ASN A 172 4.83 4.73 -14.59
CA ASN A 172 4.92 6.16 -14.85
C ASN A 172 3.59 6.91 -14.65
N ASP A 173 2.59 6.26 -14.05
CA ASP A 173 1.26 6.85 -13.90
C ASP A 173 1.22 7.82 -12.70
N TYR A 174 1.06 9.10 -13.01
CA TYR A 174 0.82 10.23 -12.12
C TYR A 174 -0.55 10.88 -12.39
N SER A 175 -1.49 10.17 -13.01
CA SER A 175 -2.85 10.68 -13.22
C SER A 175 -3.59 10.96 -11.90
N GLY A 176 -3.24 10.22 -10.84
CA GLY A 176 -3.84 10.34 -9.51
C GLY A 176 -5.32 10.00 -9.48
N MET A 177 -5.86 9.36 -10.52
CA MET A 177 -7.29 9.19 -10.69
C MET A 177 -7.70 7.79 -11.12
N VAL A 178 -8.90 7.41 -10.72
CA VAL A 178 -9.64 6.22 -11.18
C VAL A 178 -11.07 6.60 -11.49
N GLY A 179 -11.71 5.87 -12.40
CA GLY A 179 -13.12 6.12 -12.70
C GLY A 179 -13.71 5.16 -13.73
N PRO A 180 -15.04 5.21 -13.93
CA PRO A 180 -15.77 4.23 -14.73
C PRO A 180 -15.46 4.32 -16.24
N LEU A 181 -15.08 5.51 -16.73
CA LEU A 181 -14.69 5.77 -18.11
C LEU A 181 -13.17 5.95 -18.30
N PHE A 182 -12.39 5.75 -17.25
CA PHE A 182 -10.93 5.92 -17.31
C PHE A 182 -10.24 4.58 -17.49
N GLN A 183 -9.05 4.62 -18.10
CA GLN A 183 -8.23 3.43 -18.33
C GLN A 183 -7.80 2.79 -17.01
N VAL A 184 -7.51 3.60 -15.98
CA VAL A 184 -7.23 3.13 -14.63
C VAL A 184 -8.55 2.84 -13.91
N ARG A 185 -8.96 1.57 -13.98
CA ARG A 185 -10.19 1.08 -13.36
C ARG A 185 -10.00 -0.23 -12.58
N ALA A 186 -8.82 -0.85 -12.63
CA ALA A 186 -8.60 -2.15 -11.98
C ALA A 186 -8.13 -2.01 -10.52
N LEU A 187 -8.79 -2.73 -9.61
CA LEU A 187 -8.35 -2.91 -8.23
C LEU A 187 -7.11 -3.82 -8.18
N ALA A 188 -6.12 -3.41 -7.38
CA ALA A 188 -4.92 -4.19 -7.14
C ALA A 188 -5.08 -5.11 -5.92
N LEU A 189 -4.94 -6.41 -6.17
CA LEU A 189 -5.18 -7.47 -5.18
C LEU A 189 -3.90 -7.86 -4.42
N ARG A 190 -3.25 -6.89 -3.77
CA ARG A 190 -1.90 -7.05 -3.18
C ARG A 190 -1.89 -7.85 -1.86
N HIS A 191 -3.00 -7.89 -1.13
CA HIS A 191 -3.06 -8.40 0.25
C HIS A 191 -3.81 -9.73 0.32
N GLY A 192 -3.19 -10.81 -0.16
CA GLY A 192 -3.81 -12.14 -0.14
C GLY A 192 -5.01 -12.25 -1.09
N ASN A 193 -4.83 -11.79 -2.33
CA ASN A 193 -5.86 -11.74 -3.39
C ASN A 193 -7.04 -10.81 -3.08
N ARG A 194 -6.80 -9.80 -2.22
CA ARG A 194 -7.76 -8.72 -1.91
C ARG A 194 -7.07 -7.37 -2.05
N GLY A 195 -7.84 -6.36 -2.41
CA GLY A 195 -7.43 -4.95 -2.44
C GLY A 195 -8.26 -4.13 -1.46
N HIS A 196 -7.73 -2.98 -1.03
CA HIS A 196 -8.45 -2.05 -0.19
C HIS A 196 -9.07 -0.91 -0.98
N VAL A 197 -10.30 -0.57 -0.61
CA VAL A 197 -11.06 0.59 -1.08
C VAL A 197 -11.49 1.36 0.16
N ILE A 198 -11.41 2.68 0.14
CA ILE A 198 -12.00 3.53 1.18
C ILE A 198 -13.28 4.15 0.66
N MET A 199 -14.34 4.03 1.44
CA MET A 199 -15.66 4.57 1.14
C MET A 199 -15.78 6.00 1.68
N ALA A 200 -16.81 6.73 1.26
CA ALA A 200 -16.97 8.15 1.57
C ALA A 200 -17.25 8.45 3.04
N ASP A 201 -17.70 7.46 3.81
CA ASP A 201 -17.78 7.49 5.28
C ASP A 201 -16.47 7.04 5.97
N ASN A 202 -15.36 6.94 5.24
CA ASN A 202 -14.02 6.54 5.71
C ASN A 202 -13.86 5.09 6.20
N HIS A 203 -14.81 4.20 5.98
CA HIS A 203 -14.56 2.78 6.24
C HIS A 203 -13.76 2.15 5.10
N ILE A 204 -12.87 1.21 5.46
CA ILE A 204 -12.09 0.44 4.49
C ILE A 204 -12.87 -0.83 4.17
N VAL A 205 -13.20 -1.02 2.89
CA VAL A 205 -13.69 -2.29 2.36
C VAL A 205 -12.52 -3.05 1.76
N LYS A 206 -12.43 -4.33 2.11
CA LYS A 206 -11.51 -5.25 1.45
C LYS A 206 -12.31 -6.03 0.42
N MET A 207 -11.93 -5.94 -0.84
CA MET A 207 -12.64 -6.62 -1.92
C MET A 207 -11.73 -7.64 -2.58
N ASP A 208 -12.25 -8.83 -2.83
CA ASP A 208 -11.70 -9.71 -3.84
C ASP A 208 -12.11 -9.26 -5.26
N LYS A 209 -11.61 -9.97 -6.27
CA LYS A 209 -11.90 -9.65 -7.67
C LYS A 209 -13.41 -9.66 -7.99
N LYS A 210 -14.15 -10.66 -7.50
CA LYS A 210 -15.57 -10.84 -7.82
C LYS A 210 -16.42 -9.76 -7.16
N GLU A 211 -16.13 -9.47 -5.90
CA GLU A 211 -16.77 -8.39 -5.14
C GLU A 211 -16.55 -7.04 -5.85
N TYR A 212 -15.32 -6.78 -6.29
CA TYR A 212 -14.98 -5.57 -7.04
C TYR A 212 -15.70 -5.51 -8.39
N ASP A 213 -15.63 -6.57 -9.21
CA ASP A 213 -16.24 -6.66 -10.54
C ASP A 213 -17.77 -6.41 -10.52
N GLN A 214 -18.42 -6.72 -9.39
CA GLN A 214 -19.83 -6.41 -9.15
C GLN A 214 -20.01 -4.94 -8.74
N ALA A 215 -19.22 -4.45 -7.79
CA ALA A 215 -19.32 -3.07 -7.29
C ALA A 215 -19.08 -2.03 -8.39
N GLU A 216 -18.05 -2.23 -9.22
CA GLU A 216 -17.65 -1.28 -10.27
C GLU A 216 -18.67 -1.11 -11.40
N ARG A 217 -19.68 -1.98 -11.48
CA ARG A 217 -20.78 -1.86 -12.46
C ARG A 217 -21.89 -0.93 -11.99
N THR A 218 -21.90 -0.53 -10.73
CA THR A 218 -22.98 0.27 -10.15
C THR A 218 -22.67 1.76 -10.19
N LYS A 219 -23.68 2.60 -10.42
CA LYS A 219 -23.52 4.07 -10.39
C LYS A 219 -23.06 4.58 -9.03
N LEU A 220 -23.67 4.08 -7.95
CA LEU A 220 -23.39 4.53 -6.57
C LEU A 220 -21.96 4.27 -6.11
N PHE A 221 -21.26 3.29 -6.73
CA PHE A 221 -19.87 3.03 -6.43
C PHE A 221 -18.97 4.19 -6.86
N TRP A 222 -19.23 4.75 -8.04
CA TRP A 222 -18.42 5.81 -8.63
C TRP A 222 -18.94 7.23 -8.36
N PHE A 223 -20.25 7.40 -8.25
CA PHE A 223 -20.89 8.71 -8.15
C PHE A 223 -21.58 8.87 -6.80
N PRO A 224 -21.36 10.00 -6.10
CA PRO A 224 -22.00 10.26 -4.82
C PRO A 224 -23.46 10.72 -4.94
N THR A 225 -23.87 11.15 -6.13
CA THR A 225 -25.20 11.70 -6.46
C THR A 225 -25.80 10.99 -7.66
N ASP A 226 -27.10 11.21 -7.92
CA ASP A 226 -27.77 10.73 -9.14
C ASP A 226 -27.22 11.39 -10.43
N ASP A 227 -26.62 12.57 -10.28
CA ASP A 227 -25.85 13.20 -11.35
C ASP A 227 -24.56 12.41 -11.60
N THR A 228 -24.52 11.78 -12.78
CA THR A 228 -23.37 11.01 -13.28
C THR A 228 -22.65 11.74 -14.41
N THR A 229 -22.92 13.04 -14.58
CA THR A 229 -22.24 13.86 -15.57
C THR A 229 -20.87 14.32 -15.06
N GLY A 230 -19.89 14.29 -15.96
CA GLY A 230 -18.55 14.80 -15.74
C GLY A 230 -18.42 16.28 -16.09
N PRO A 231 -17.18 16.83 -16.13
CA PRO A 231 -16.95 18.21 -16.51
C PRO A 231 -17.50 18.49 -17.91
N GLY A 232 -18.23 19.59 -18.08
CA GLY A 232 -18.85 19.95 -19.37
C GLY A 232 -20.06 19.10 -19.76
N GLY A 233 -20.68 18.37 -18.81
CA GLY A 233 -21.87 17.55 -19.05
C GLY A 233 -21.59 16.21 -19.73
N MET A 234 -20.33 15.76 -19.76
CA MET A 234 -19.97 14.47 -20.37
C MET A 234 -20.67 13.32 -19.64
N PRO A 235 -21.38 12.42 -20.34
CA PRO A 235 -22.07 11.32 -19.67
C PRO A 235 -21.05 10.28 -19.17
N MET A 236 -20.78 10.26 -17.86
CA MET A 236 -19.85 9.29 -17.26
C MET A 236 -20.51 8.02 -16.72
N GLY A 237 -21.84 8.01 -16.58
CA GLY A 237 -22.61 6.90 -16.01
C GLY A 237 -23.34 5.99 -17.02
N ASN A 238 -23.27 6.24 -18.33
CA ASN A 238 -24.13 5.57 -19.33
C ASN A 238 -23.96 4.03 -19.42
N ASN A 239 -22.82 3.50 -18.98
CA ASN A 239 -22.53 2.06 -19.00
C ASN A 239 -22.65 1.38 -17.63
N LEU A 240 -23.20 2.09 -16.64
CA LEU A 240 -23.37 1.60 -15.27
C LEU A 240 -24.83 1.28 -14.99
N GLN A 241 -25.03 0.25 -14.17
CA GLN A 241 -26.33 -0.20 -13.64
C GLN A 241 -26.78 0.74 -12.51
#